data_AF-A0A7X1G7W3-F1
#
_entry.id   AF-A0A7X1G7W3-F1
#
_cell.length_a   1.000
_cell.length_b   1.000
_cell.length_c   1.000
_cell.angle_alpha   90.00
_cell.angle_beta   90.00
_cell.angle_gamma   90.00
#
_symmetry.space_group_name_H-M   'P 1'
#
loop_
_entity.id
_entity.type
_entity.pdbx_description
1 polymer ?
#
loop_
_entity_poly.entity_id
_entity_poly.type
_entity_poly.pdbx_seq_one_letter_code
_entity_poly.pdbx_strand_id
1 'polypeptide(L)' 'MNSPPKPVKSPCISVCALDEQDVCTGCQRTAAEITQWGRMSDDQRRAVLRLAHERAVAQGLVFAGG' A
#
# COMPACT_ATOMS: atom_id res chain seq x y z
N MET A 1 -5.53 30.08 6.35
CA MET A 1 -4.76 29.59 5.18
C MET A 1 -4.78 28.08 5.23
N ASN A 2 -5.49 27.44 4.30
CA ASN A 2 -5.66 25.98 4.28
C ASN A 2 -4.40 25.36 3.68
N SER A 3 -3.63 24.58 4.45
CA SER A 3 -2.48 23.85 3.92
C SER A 3 -2.96 22.89 2.82
N PRO A 4 -2.23 22.74 1.70
CA PRO A 4 -2.56 21.72 0.71
C PRO A 4 -2.55 20.34 1.40
N PRO A 5 -3.47 19.44 1.04
CA PRO A 5 -3.50 18.10 1.62
C PRO A 5 -2.12 17.45 1.49
N LYS A 6 -1.61 16.89 2.59
CA LYS A 6 -0.31 16.22 2.58
C LYS A 6 -0.35 15.07 1.57
N PRO A 7 0.62 14.99 0.65
CA PRO A 7 0.67 13.93 -0.35
C PRO A 7 0.77 12.56 0.34
N VAL A 8 -0.02 11.60 -0.13
CA VAL A 8 -0.01 10.23 0.38
C VAL A 8 1.30 9.57 -0.01
N LYS A 9 2.14 9.25 0.98
CA LYS A 9 3.44 8.62 0.76
C LYS A 9 3.26 7.17 0.30
N SER A 10 4.16 6.72 -0.58
CA SER A 10 4.23 5.32 -0.99
C SER A 10 4.70 4.45 0.18
N PRO A 11 4.06 3.31 0.45
CA PRO A 11 4.47 2.37 1.51
C PRO A 11 5.61 1.44 1.04
N CYS A 12 6.21 1.72 -0.11
CA CYS A 12 7.23 0.87 -0.70
C CYS A 12 8.50 0.84 0.16
N ILE A 13 8.96 -0.35 0.51
CA ILE A 13 10.21 -0.59 1.25
C ILE A 13 11.40 -0.89 0.33
N SER A 14 11.27 -0.59 -0.97
CA SER A 14 12.26 -0.91 -2.01
C SER A 14 12.58 -2.40 -2.18
N VAL A 15 11.69 -3.27 -1.69
CA VAL A 15 11.70 -4.71 -1.95
C VAL A 15 10.57 -5.01 -2.92
N CYS A 16 10.89 -5.48 -4.11
CA CYS A 16 9.93 -5.91 -5.11
C CYS A 16 9.98 -7.43 -5.24
N ALA A 17 9.21 -8.13 -4.41
CA ALA A 17 9.00 -9.56 -4.48
C ALA A 17 7.48 -9.80 -4.43
N LEU A 18 6.92 -10.34 -5.51
CA LEU A 18 5.50 -10.68 -5.62
C LEU A 18 5.30 -12.16 -5.27
N ASP A 19 4.18 -12.49 -4.64
CA ASP A 19 3.73 -13.87 -4.41
C ASP A 19 2.93 -14.43 -5.61
N GLU A 20 2.36 -15.62 -5.45
CA GLU A 20 1.55 -16.29 -6.47
C GLU A 20 0.23 -15.56 -6.79
N GLN A 21 -0.18 -14.59 -5.97
CA GLN A 21 -1.37 -13.77 -6.16
C GLN A 21 -1.02 -12.35 -6.65
N ASP A 22 0.20 -12.13 -7.14
CA ASP A 22 0.72 -10.83 -7.56
C ASP A 22 0.69 -9.77 -6.44
N VAL A 23 0.77 -10.19 -5.18
CA VAL A 23 0.86 -9.29 -4.02
C VAL A 23 2.32 -9.16 -3.60
N CYS A 24 2.77 -7.92 -3.42
CA CYS A 24 4.11 -7.66 -2.94
C CYS A 24 4.26 -8.10 -1.48
N THR A 25 5.14 -9.07 -1.22
CA THR A 25 5.39 -9.60 0.13
C THR A 25 5.90 -8.53 1.10
N GLY A 26 6.56 -7.48 0.59
CA GLY A 26 7.09 -6.37 1.41
C GLY A 26 6.09 -5.26 1.71
N CYS A 27 5.38 -4.73 0.70
CA CYS A 27 4.46 -3.59 0.87
C CYS A 27 2.98 -3.95 0.78
N GLN A 28 2.66 -5.22 0.51
CA GLN A 28 1.32 -5.81 0.53
C GLN A 28 0.31 -5.20 -0.47
N ARG A 29 0.84 -4.43 -1.42
CA ARG A 29 0.12 -3.94 -2.60
C ARG A 29 0.18 -4.95 -3.73
N THR A 30 -0.86 -5.01 -4.55
CA THR A 30 -0.86 -5.81 -5.77
C THR A 30 0.02 -5.18 -6.85
N ALA A 31 0.46 -5.97 -7.84
CA ALA A 31 1.15 -5.47 -9.02
C ALA A 31 0.35 -4.39 -9.76
N ALA A 32 -0.98 -4.55 -9.83
CA ALA A 32 -1.88 -3.55 -10.42
C ALA A 32 -1.87 -2.22 -9.62
N GLU A 33 -1.94 -2.30 -8.30
CA GLU A 33 -1.87 -1.12 -7.43
C GLU A 33 -0.52 -0.40 -7.52
N ILE A 34 0.58 -1.16 -7.64
CA ILE A 34 1.93 -0.61 -7.80
C ILE A 34 2.06 0.15 -9.13
N THR A 35 1.61 -0.45 -10.23
CA THR A 35 1.69 0.16 -11.57
C THR A 35 0.77 1.38 -11.72
N GLN A 36 -0.39 1.38 -11.05
CA GLN A 36 -1.35 2.48 -11.10
C GLN A 36 -1.07 3.62 -10.10
N TRP A 37 -0.21 3.40 -9.09
CA TRP A 37 0.02 4.35 -7.98
C TRP A 37 0.30 5.80 -8.42
N GLY A 38 1.10 5.98 -9.47
CA GLY A 38 1.46 7.30 -10.00
C GLY A 38 0.26 8.06 -10.60
N ARG A 39 -0.80 7.34 -11.01
CA ARG A 39 -2.01 7.88 -11.65
C ARG A 39 -3.19 7.99 -10.69
N MET A 40 -3.08 7.44 -9.48
CA MET A 40 -4.14 7.44 -8.48
C MET A 40 -4.29 8.80 -7.79
N SER A 41 -5.53 9.17 -7.49
CA SER A 41 -5.85 10.27 -6.57
C SER A 41 -5.44 9.93 -5.13
N ASP A 42 -5.36 10.93 -4.26
CA ASP A 42 -5.01 10.69 -2.86
C ASP A 42 -6.04 9.79 -2.14
N ASP A 43 -7.32 9.86 -2.50
CA ASP A 43 -8.35 8.98 -1.95
C ASP A 43 -8.17 7.52 -2.40
N GLN A 44 -7.82 7.32 -3.68
CA GLN A 44 -7.49 5.99 -4.20
C GLN A 44 -6.24 5.44 -3.53
N ARG A 45 -5.20 6.26 -3.35
CA ARG A 45 -3.98 5.87 -2.63
C ARG A 45 -4.28 5.47 -1.18
N ARG A 46 -5.11 6.21 -0.46
CA ARG A 46 -5.54 5.86 0.90
C ARG A 46 -6.32 4.55 0.92
N ALA A 47 -7.19 4.31 -0.05
CA ALA A 47 -7.92 3.05 -0.16
C ALA A 47 -6.97 1.86 -0.38
N VAL A 48 -5.99 2.00 -1.29
CA VAL A 48 -4.96 0.98 -1.52
C VAL A 48 -4.15 0.72 -0.26
N LEU A 49 -3.77 1.75 0.49
CA LEU A 49 -3.04 1.58 1.75
C LEU A 49 -3.85 0.82 2.80
N ARG A 50 -5.16 1.09 2.92
CA ARG A 50 -6.04 0.34 3.82
C ARG A 50 -6.12 -1.14 3.42
N LEU A 51 -6.37 -1.42 2.14
CA LEU A 51 -6.44 -2.80 1.64
C LEU A 51 -5.11 -3.54 1.82
N ALA A 52 -3.98 -2.89 1.52
CA ALA A 52 -2.66 -3.47 1.74
C ALA A 52 -2.43 -3.81 3.23
N HIS A 53 -2.86 -2.94 4.14
CA HIS A 53 -2.81 -3.22 5.57
C HIS A 53 -3.70 -4.40 5.97
N GLU A 54 -4.93 -4.48 5.47
CA GLU A 54 -5.84 -5.61 5.73
C GLU A 54 -5.25 -6.94 5.24
N ARG A 55 -4.64 -6.96 4.04
CA ARG A 55 -3.92 -8.14 3.53
C ARG A 55 -2.76 -8.52 4.44
N ALA A 56 -1.97 -7.54 4.86
CA ALA A 56 -0.84 -7.75 5.74
C ALA A 56 -1.27 -8.34 7.10
N VAL A 57 -2.38 -7.88 7.66
CA VAL A 57 -2.98 -8.42 8.90
C VAL A 57 -3.49 -9.84 8.69
N ALA A 58 -4.18 -10.10 7.57
CA ALA A 58 -4.67 -11.44 7.22
C ALA A 58 -3.52 -12.46 7.04
N GLN A 59 -2.36 -12.00 6.54
CA GLN A 59 -1.14 -12.80 6.41
C GLN A 59 -0.33 -12.90 7.72
N GLY A 60 -0.74 -12.22 8.79
CA GLY A 60 -0.02 -12.19 10.06
C GLY A 60 1.32 -11.44 10.02
N LEU A 61 1.57 -10.64 8.97
CA LEU A 61 2.82 -9.90 8.76
C LEU A 61 2.90 -8.61 9.60
N VAL A 62 1.75 -8.13 10.06
CA VAL A 62 1.68 -6.96 10.95
C VAL A 62 1.16 -7.45 12.30
N PHE A 63 2.00 -7.36 13.32
CA PHE A 63 1.51 -7.25 14.68
C PHE A 63 0.90 -5.86 14.81
N ALA A 64 -0.43 -5.76 14.78
CA ALA A 64 -1.12 -4.59 15.29
C ALA A 64 -0.94 -4.55 16.81
N GLY A 65 0.26 -4.22 17.28
CA GLY A 65 0.64 -4.30 18.69
C GLY A 65 1.83 -3.41 18.99
N GLY A 66 1.54 -2.22 19.53
CA GLY A 66 2.49 -1.22 20.01
C GLY A 66 1.93 0.18 19.92
#